data_AF-A0A7C6E345-F1
#
_entry.id   AF-A0A7C6E345-F1
#
_cell.length_a   1.000
_cell.length_b   1.000
_cell.length_c   1.000
_cell.angle_alpha   90.00
_cell.angle_beta   90.00
_cell.angle_gamma   90.00
#
_symmetry.space_group_name_H-M   'P 1'
#
loop_
_entity.id
_entity.type
_entity.pdbx_description
1 polymer ?
#
loop_
_entity_poly.entity_id
_entity_poly.type
_entity_poly.pdbx_seq_one_letter_code
_entity_poly.pdbx_strand_id
1 'polypeptide(L)'
;MNEAATPWQRAFRVLVTVGPGGLWLLVFVLLPTLLVLLASFLTRGPYGELTGPWGFHNYAKLFHPVYLEAFAQSLLVGVLATSISALLGYPLAFYIDRHPQRDLLLFLLLLPFLTNFLIRVYAWLVLLQRE
;
A
#
# COMPACT_ATOMS: atom_id res chain seq x y z
N MET A 1 -20.65 -32.79 -22.06
CA MET A 1 -19.87 -34.03 -21.91
C MET A 1 -18.61 -33.66 -21.15
N ASN A 2 -18.66 -33.80 -19.83
CA ASN A 2 -17.67 -33.26 -18.90
C ASN A 2 -16.60 -34.32 -18.65
N GLU A 3 -15.43 -34.19 -19.29
CA GLU A 3 -14.27 -34.97 -18.89
C GLU A 3 -13.79 -34.50 -17.51
N ALA A 4 -13.90 -35.39 -16.54
CA ALA A 4 -13.36 -35.20 -15.20
C ALA A 4 -11.83 -35.18 -15.27
N ALA A 5 -11.25 -34.03 -15.63
CA ALA A 5 -9.82 -33.79 -15.53
C ALA A 5 -9.36 -34.22 -14.13
N THR A 6 -8.44 -35.17 -14.08
CA THR A 6 -7.90 -35.73 -12.84
C THR A 6 -7.37 -34.59 -11.96
N PRO A 7 -7.48 -34.69 -10.62
CA PRO A 7 -7.07 -33.61 -9.70
C PRO A 7 -5.63 -33.15 -9.96
N TRP A 8 -4.76 -34.08 -10.37
CA TRP A 8 -3.37 -33.81 -10.76
C TRP A 8 -3.21 -32.96 -12.03
N GLN A 9 -4.04 -33.16 -13.05
CA GLN A 9 -4.02 -32.32 -14.27
C GLN A 9 -4.57 -30.91 -14.03
N ARG A 10 -5.49 -30.76 -13.07
CA ARG A 10 -5.97 -29.44 -12.64
C ARG A 10 -4.88 -28.72 -11.84
N ALA A 11 -4.24 -29.42 -10.91
CA ALA A 11 -3.12 -28.89 -10.12
C ALA A 11 -1.96 -28.45 -11.04
N PHE A 12 -1.58 -29.26 -12.03
CA PHE A 12 -0.52 -28.91 -12.97
C PHE A 12 -0.87 -27.68 -13.82
N ARG A 13 -2.09 -27.57 -14.33
CA ARG A 13 -2.54 -26.38 -15.09
C ARG A 13 -2.50 -25.11 -14.25
N VAL A 14 -2.98 -25.17 -13.00
CA VAL A 14 -2.92 -24.04 -12.06
C VAL A 14 -1.48 -23.70 -11.71
N LEU A 15 -0.61 -24.70 -11.51
CA LEU A 15 0.80 -24.48 -11.19
C LEU A 15 1.55 -23.82 -12.35
N VAL A 16 1.19 -24.09 -13.60
CA VAL A 16 1.83 -23.45 -14.76
C VAL A 16 1.30 -22.03 -15.01
N THR A 17 0.00 -21.77 -14.79
CA THR A 17 -0.56 -20.42 -15.01
C THR A 17 -0.34 -19.46 -13.84
N VAL A 18 -0.45 -19.95 -12.60
CA VAL A 18 -0.28 -19.14 -11.38
C VAL A 18 1.15 -19.24 -10.85
N GLY A 19 1.86 -20.34 -11.12
CA GLY A 19 3.18 -20.61 -10.51
C GLY A 19 4.24 -19.55 -10.78
N PRO A 20 4.43 -19.02 -12.00
CA PRO A 20 5.45 -17.99 -12.24
C PRO A 20 5.19 -16.71 -11.43
N GLY A 21 3.94 -16.22 -11.42
CA GLY A 21 3.56 -15.04 -10.64
C GLY A 21 3.57 -15.30 -9.14
N GLY A 22 3.09 -16.46 -8.70
CA GLY A 22 3.08 -16.88 -7.30
C GLY A 22 4.50 -17.04 -6.75
N LEU A 23 5.40 -17.66 -7.52
CA LEU A 23 6.81 -17.82 -7.17
C LEU A 23 7.51 -16.46 -7.11
N TRP A 24 7.21 -15.56 -8.04
CA TRP A 24 7.74 -14.19 -8.00
C TRP A 24 7.31 -13.45 -6.73
N LEU A 25 6.02 -13.47 -6.39
CA LEU A 25 5.52 -12.85 -5.15
C LEU A 25 6.13 -13.50 -3.90
N LEU A 26 6.30 -14.82 -3.90
CA LEU A 26 6.92 -15.54 -2.80
C LEU A 26 8.37 -15.08 -2.59
N VAL A 27 9.16 -15.02 -3.68
CA VAL A 27 10.59 -14.68 -3.59
C VAL A 27 10.82 -13.20 -3.32
N PHE A 28 10.06 -12.29 -3.96
CA PHE A 28 10.35 -10.85 -3.90
C PHE A 28 9.48 -10.07 -2.92
N VAL A 29 8.34 -10.61 -2.49
CA VAL A 29 7.47 -9.94 -1.51
C VAL A 29 7.49 -10.70 -0.19
N LEU A 30 7.22 -12.01 -0.21
CA LEU A 30 7.09 -12.78 1.02
C LEU A 30 8.43 -12.95 1.73
N LEU A 31 9.50 -13.32 1.02
CA LEU A 31 10.83 -13.51 1.59
C LEU A 31 11.35 -12.27 2.33
N PRO A 32 11.42 -11.05 1.73
CA PRO A 32 11.89 -9.88 2.47
C PRO A 32 10.95 -9.50 3.63
N THR A 33 9.64 -9.71 3.48
CA THR A 33 8.69 -9.45 4.58
C THR A 33 8.95 -10.39 5.76
N LEU A 34 9.24 -11.66 5.51
CA LEU A 34 9.65 -12.63 6.53
C LEU A 34 10.98 -12.25 7.17
N LEU A 35 11.96 -11.76 6.41
CA LEU A 35 13.22 -11.28 6.98
C LEU A 35 13.01 -10.08 7.91
N VAL A 36 12.15 -9.13 7.53
CA VAL A 36 11.79 -7.99 8.39
C VAL A 36 11.05 -8.47 9.65
N LEU A 37 10.16 -9.45 9.51
CA LEU A 37 9.45 -10.05 10.64
C LEU A 37 10.41 -10.76 11.60
N LEU A 38 11.37 -11.54 11.11
CA LEU A 38 12.39 -12.15 11.97
C LEU A 38 13.26 -11.09 12.63
N ALA A 39 13.65 -10.06 11.88
CA ALA A 39 14.42 -8.94 12.40
C ALA A 39 13.67 -8.11 13.46
N SER A 40 12.33 -8.09 13.46
CA SER A 40 11.57 -7.34 14.47
C SER A 40 11.66 -7.96 15.87
N PHE A 41 11.94 -9.27 15.97
CA PHE A 41 12.22 -9.95 17.24
C PHE A 41 13.67 -9.80 17.72
N LEU A 42 14.57 -9.28 16.88
CA LEU A 42 15.99 -9.08 17.18
C LEU A 42 16.25 -7.65 17.62
N THR A 43 17.29 -7.45 18.43
CA THR A 43 17.68 -6.11 18.89
C THR A 43 18.68 -5.52 17.89
N ARG A 44 18.48 -4.26 17.48
CA ARG A 44 19.45 -3.54 16.65
C ARG A 44 20.54 -2.93 17.52
N GLY A 45 21.78 -3.37 17.29
CA GLY A 45 22.97 -2.75 17.87
C GLY A 45 23.27 -1.37 17.27
N PRO A 46 24.25 -0.65 17.82
CA PRO A 46 24.61 0.72 17.42
C PRO A 46 25.00 0.85 15.94
N TYR A 47 25.55 -0.21 15.35
CA TYR A 47 26.01 -0.26 13.96
C TYR A 47 25.08 -1.06 13.04
N GLY A 48 23.85 -1.33 13.47
CA GLY A 48 22.87 -2.11 12.70
C GLY A 48 23.04 -3.63 12.80
N GLU A 49 23.93 -4.11 13.67
CA GLU A 49 24.08 -5.54 13.97
C GLU A 49 22.80 -6.10 14.61
N LEU A 50 22.34 -7.24 14.12
CA LEU A 50 21.22 -7.97 14.70
C LEU A 50 21.77 -8.85 15.84
N THR A 51 21.69 -8.36 17.07
CA THR A 51 22.22 -9.05 18.25
C THR A 51 21.08 -9.60 19.11
N GLY A 52 21.31 -10.77 19.72
CA GLY A 52 20.39 -11.37 20.69
C GLY A 52 20.35 -10.54 21.99
N PRO A 53 19.24 -10.51 22.73
CA PRO A 53 18.25 -11.59 22.85
C PRO A 53 17.02 -11.45 21.93
N TRP A 54 16.46 -12.59 21.54
CA TRP A 54 15.16 -12.67 20.87
C TRP A 54 14.06 -12.27 21.86
N GLY A 55 13.17 -11.36 21.48
CA GLY A 55 12.06 -10.97 22.35
C GLY A 55 11.15 -9.90 21.78
N PHE A 56 10.18 -9.47 22.60
CA PHE A 56 9.16 -8.50 22.20
C PHE A 56 9.50 -7.05 22.59
N HIS A 57 10.74 -6.78 23.01
CA HIS A 57 11.17 -5.46 23.50
C HIS A 57 10.97 -4.33 22.48
N ASN A 58 11.11 -4.61 21.18
CA ASN A 58 10.85 -3.62 20.13
C ASN A 58 9.36 -3.23 20.04
N TYR A 59 8.44 -4.14 20.35
CA TYR A 59 7.01 -3.86 20.36
C TYR A 59 6.61 -2.99 21.55
N ALA A 60 7.31 -3.08 22.69
CA ALA A 60 7.07 -2.18 23.81
C ALA A 60 7.30 -0.70 23.45
N LYS A 61 8.21 -0.43 22.50
CA LYS A 61 8.45 0.93 22.00
C LYS A 61 7.21 1.53 21.31
N LEU A 62 6.31 0.71 20.76
CA LEU A 62 5.08 1.21 20.11
C LEU A 62 4.18 1.97 21.09
N PHE A 63 4.25 1.68 22.39
CA PHE A 63 3.48 2.37 23.42
C PHE A 63 4.14 3.67 23.90
N HIS A 64 5.32 4.02 23.39
CA HIS A 64 5.95 5.30 23.71
C HIS A 64 5.15 6.44 23.05
N PRO A 65 4.92 7.57 23.76
CA PRO A 65 4.01 8.63 23.31
C PRO A 65 4.31 9.16 21.90
N VAL A 66 5.59 9.26 21.52
CA VAL A 66 6.01 9.70 20.19
C VAL A 66 5.46 8.81 19.06
N TYR A 67 5.48 7.48 19.24
CA TYR A 67 4.95 6.57 18.22
C TYR A 67 3.42 6.54 18.23
N LEU A 68 2.79 6.65 19.41
CA LEU A 68 1.34 6.76 19.52
C LEU A 68 0.81 8.05 18.87
N GLU A 69 1.50 9.17 19.06
CA GLU A 69 1.17 10.44 18.44
C GLU A 69 1.31 10.36 16.91
N ALA A 70 2.43 9.83 16.41
CA ALA A 70 2.62 9.64 14.98
C ALA A 70 1.56 8.70 14.37
N PHE A 71 1.19 7.63 15.08
CA PHE A 71 0.12 6.72 14.67
C PHE A 71 -1.24 7.41 14.65
N ALA A 72 -1.58 8.17 15.70
CA ALA A 72 -2.83 8.91 15.79
C ALA A 72 -2.94 9.99 14.69
N GLN A 73 -1.85 10.71 14.41
CA GLN A 73 -1.79 11.67 13.30
C GLN A 73 -2.01 10.99 11.95
N SER A 74 -1.33 9.86 11.71
CA SER A 74 -1.50 9.08 10.47
C SER A 74 -2.94 8.58 10.30
N LEU A 75 -3.54 8.10 11.39
CA LEU A 75 -4.92 7.62 11.40
C LEU A 75 -5.90 8.76 11.15
N LEU A 76 -5.73 9.90 11.83
CA LEU A 76 -6.57 11.08 11.65
C LEU A 76 -6.51 11.59 10.21
N VAL A 77 -5.30 11.75 9.65
CA VAL A 77 -5.12 12.18 8.26
C VAL A 77 -5.74 11.17 7.30
N GLY A 78 -5.54 9.86 7.51
CA GLY A 78 -6.11 8.81 6.68
C GLY A 78 -7.64 8.80 6.70
N VAL A 79 -8.24 8.93 7.88
CA VAL A 79 -9.70 8.99 8.06
C VAL A 79 -10.30 10.25 7.42
N LEU A 80 -9.70 11.42 7.66
CA LEU A 80 -10.14 12.65 7.05
C LEU A 80 -10.01 12.59 5.52
N ALA A 81 -8.87 12.14 5.00
CA ALA A 81 -8.64 12.02 3.57
C ALA A 81 -9.65 11.04 2.92
N THR A 82 -9.87 9.87 3.52
CA THR A 82 -10.84 8.89 3.03
C THR A 82 -12.25 9.47 3.05
N SER A 83 -12.65 10.10 4.15
CA SER A 83 -14.00 10.65 4.30
C SER A 83 -14.25 11.78 3.30
N ILE A 84 -13.32 12.73 3.18
CA ILE A 84 -13.41 13.83 2.21
C ILE A 84 -13.42 13.28 0.78
N SER A 85 -12.54 12.31 0.47
CA SER A 85 -12.50 11.71 -0.88
C SER A 85 -13.78 10.96 -1.22
N ALA A 86 -14.41 10.26 -0.27
CA ALA A 86 -15.68 9.58 -0.49
C ALA A 86 -16.83 10.58 -0.66
N LEU A 87 -16.89 11.62 0.19
CA LEU A 87 -17.91 12.66 0.15
C LEU A 87 -17.85 13.50 -1.13
N LEU A 88 -16.66 13.77 -1.67
CA LEU A 88 -16.48 14.52 -2.91
C LEU A 88 -16.51 13.61 -4.15
N GLY A 89 -15.93 12.42 -4.05
CA GLY A 89 -15.81 11.47 -5.14
C GLY A 89 -17.16 10.87 -5.56
N TYR A 90 -18.03 10.56 -4.60
CA TYR A 90 -19.35 9.99 -4.89
C TYR A 90 -20.26 10.91 -5.73
N PRO A 91 -20.48 12.19 -5.36
CA PRO A 91 -21.29 13.10 -6.17
C PRO A 91 -20.63 13.38 -7.53
N LEU A 92 -19.31 13.47 -7.58
CA LEU A 92 -18.58 13.66 -8.84
C LEU A 92 -18.78 12.46 -9.78
N ALA A 93 -18.67 11.23 -9.29
CA ALA A 93 -18.91 10.03 -10.09
C ALA A 93 -20.35 9.98 -10.61
N PHE A 94 -21.33 10.34 -9.76
CA PHE A 94 -22.74 10.41 -10.14
C PHE A 94 -23.04 11.46 -11.20
N TYR A 95 -22.30 12.58 -11.19
CA TYR A 95 -22.39 13.62 -12.21
C TYR A 95 -21.76 13.18 -13.54
N ILE A 96 -20.56 12.59 -13.49
CA ILE A 96 -19.83 12.14 -14.70
C ILE A 96 -20.63 11.08 -15.46
N ASP A 97 -21.26 10.13 -14.75
CA ASP A 97 -22.05 9.05 -15.37
C ASP A 97 -23.19 9.58 -16.26
N ARG A 98 -23.78 10.72 -15.90
CA ARG A 98 -24.90 11.33 -16.65
C ARG A 98 -24.48 12.42 -17.63
N HIS A 99 -23.19 12.78 -17.68
CA HIS A 99 -22.74 13.89 -18.51
C HIS A 99 -22.44 13.45 -19.95
N PRO A 100 -22.86 14.20 -20.98
CA PRO A 100 -22.60 13.83 -22.39
C PRO A 100 -21.11 13.77 -22.75
N GLN A 101 -20.25 14.41 -21.95
CA GLN A 101 -18.79 14.44 -22.12
C GLN A 101 -18.04 13.61 -21.07
N ARG A 102 -18.61 12.47 -20.63
CA ARG A 102 -18.03 11.64 -19.56
C ARG A 102 -16.56 11.27 -19.81
N ASP A 103 -16.20 10.94 -21.06
CA ASP A 103 -14.87 10.42 -21.39
C ASP A 103 -13.80 11.51 -21.20
N LEU A 104 -14.13 12.77 -21.53
CA LEU A 104 -13.27 13.93 -21.28
C LEU A 104 -13.11 14.22 -19.79
N LEU A 105 -14.20 14.14 -19.02
CA LEU A 105 -14.17 14.36 -17.57
C LEU A 105 -13.34 13.29 -16.85
N LEU A 106 -13.49 12.02 -17.25
CA LEU A 106 -12.67 10.92 -16.74
C LEU A 106 -11.19 11.11 -17.10
N PHE A 107 -10.89 11.56 -18.32
CA PHE A 107 -9.52 11.87 -18.72
C PHE A 107 -8.92 12.98 -17.85
N LEU A 108 -9.64 14.08 -17.63
CA LEU A 108 -9.20 15.19 -16.77
C LEU A 108 -8.95 14.74 -15.32
N LEU A 109 -9.76 13.81 -14.82
CA LEU A 109 -9.61 13.22 -13.48
C LEU A 109 -8.36 12.33 -13.38
N LEU A 110 -8.01 11.63 -14.46
CA LEU A 110 -6.82 10.79 -14.54
C LEU A 110 -5.53 11.59 -14.77
N LEU A 111 -5.59 12.78 -15.38
CA LEU A 111 -4.40 13.62 -15.60
C LEU A 111 -3.52 13.82 -14.35
N PRO A 112 -4.04 14.22 -13.18
CA PRO A 112 -3.19 14.37 -11.99
C PRO A 112 -2.59 13.05 -11.53
N PHE A 113 -3.21 11.91 -11.82
CA PHE A 113 -2.65 10.59 -11.53
C PHE A 113 -1.49 10.23 -12.46
N LEU A 114 -1.48 10.74 -13.69
CA LEU A 114 -0.36 10.56 -14.63
C LEU A 114 0.88 11.41 -14.25
N THR A 115 0.75 12.35 -13.31
CA THR A 115 1.87 13.16 -12.83
C THR A 115 2.61 12.52 -11.65
N ASN A 116 3.92 12.73 -11.57
CA ASN A 116 4.74 12.23 -10.48
C ASN A 116 4.31 12.83 -9.13
N PHE A 117 4.12 11.98 -8.12
CA PHE A 117 3.78 12.39 -6.76
C PHE A 117 4.73 13.44 -6.19
N LEU A 118 6.04 13.32 -6.43
CA LEU A 118 7.05 14.28 -5.95
C LEU A 118 6.82 15.69 -6.52
N ILE A 119 6.51 15.79 -7.81
CA ILE A 119 6.24 17.09 -8.46
C ILE A 119 5.05 17.76 -7.79
N ARG A 120 3.99 17.01 -7.50
CA ARG A 120 2.80 17.54 -6.80
C ARG A 120 3.16 18.02 -5.39
N VAL A 121 3.94 17.25 -4.63
CA VAL A 121 4.39 17.66 -3.29
C VAL A 121 5.24 18.92 -3.33
N TYR A 122 6.21 19.02 -4.25
CA TYR A 122 7.04 20.22 -4.39
C TYR A 122 6.24 21.44 -4.86
N ALA A 123 5.28 21.25 -5.77
CA ALA A 123 4.40 22.33 -6.21
C ALA A 123 3.61 22.91 -5.02
N TRP A 124 3.04 22.04 -4.17
CA TRP A 124 2.38 22.49 -2.94
C TRP A 124 3.36 23.18 -1.99
N LEU A 125 4.55 22.64 -1.78
CA LEU A 125 5.56 23.27 -0.93
C LEU A 125 5.87 24.69 -1.41
N VAL A 126 6.18 24.89 -2.69
CA VAL A 126 6.48 26.21 -3.27
C VAL A 126 5.27 27.15 -3.18
N LEU A 127 4.05 26.66 -3.42
CA LEU A 127 2.82 27.46 -3.35
C LEU A 127 2.47 27.89 -1.91
N LEU A 128 2.77 27.04 -0.92
CA LEU A 128 2.49 27.29 0.49
C LEU A 128 3.67 27.94 1.24
N GLN A 129 4.86 27.95 0.63
CA GLN A 129 6.02 28.67 1.15
C GLN A 129 5.69 30.16 1.10
N ARG A 130 5.33 30.74 2.24
CA ARG A 130 5.46 32.19 2.42
C ARG A 130 6.95 32.50 2.45
N GLU A 131 7.35 33.55 1.74
CA GLU A 131 8.72 34.09 1.77
C GLU A 131 9.29 34.19 3.19
#